data_AF-A0A061FS68-F1
#
_entry.id   AF-A0A061FS68-F1
#
_cell.length_a   1.000
_cell.length_b   1.000
_cell.length_c   1.000
_cell.angle_alpha   90.00
_cell.angle_beta   90.00
_cell.angle_gamma   90.00
#
_symmetry.space_group_name_H-M   'P 1'
#
loop_
_entity.id
_entity.type
_entity.pdbx_description
1 polymer ?
#
loop_
_entity_poly.entity_id
_entity_poly.type
_entity_poly.pdbx_seq_one_letter_code
_entity_poly.pdbx_strand_id
1 'polypeptide(L)'
;MLVAVSFSSVFGGCLPCKALATFSSTVETISYSTFAAIFNVGWAATQVSHMSMVNCISLNSTSRVVLASCRNAFTMVANLSLYGIALIVFDISIAKTYADIENQYRWIAYLSIFIGCCFVGIFHFGTNEPRSKKGIHGNIHARISWTYWFRKILYYQVALVYVLTRLVLNVSQAYLAFYVINDLLMAQSAKALVPAIIYICSFIVSVLLQEIAWNGQRLKAYYAAGGILWMFCGVGILLLPRSMSLFMYAISVFIGIANALMTVTAVSMQSIVIGEDLNGCAFVCGSLSFLDKISCGLALFVLQSYQSNSPIIVGNYSTNFNFSVTRYGLGLVPAFCSALAVAVTCTMELQTPLSKPLMEPLLE
;
A
#
# COMPACT_ATOMS: atom_id res chain seq x y z
N MET A 1 5.13 -17.39 5.67
CA MET A 1 5.98 -17.89 6.77
C MET A 1 6.91 -16.81 7.35
N LEU A 2 7.81 -16.18 6.56
CA LEU A 2 8.74 -15.14 7.07
C LEU A 2 8.06 -14.04 7.88
N VAL A 3 6.95 -13.50 7.37
CA VAL A 3 6.15 -12.46 8.05
C VAL A 3 5.60 -12.93 9.39
N ALA A 4 5.10 -14.17 9.48
CA ALA A 4 4.52 -14.70 10.71
C ALA A 4 5.59 -14.87 11.81
N VAL A 5 6.75 -15.41 11.45
CA VAL A 5 7.87 -15.61 12.38
C VAL A 5 8.42 -14.27 12.88
N SER A 6 8.61 -13.30 11.99
CA SER A 6 9.14 -11.99 12.39
C SER A 6 8.15 -11.21 13.26
N PHE A 7 6.87 -11.19 12.89
CA PHE A 7 5.85 -10.44 13.64
C PHE A 7 5.61 -11.05 15.04
N SER A 8 5.69 -12.37 15.16
CA SER A 8 5.64 -13.06 16.46
C SER A 8 6.81 -12.63 17.36
N SER A 9 8.02 -12.45 16.81
CA SER A 9 9.16 -11.96 17.58
C SER A 9 9.17 -10.45 17.84
N VAL A 10 8.57 -9.64 16.98
CA VAL A 10 8.50 -8.18 17.20
C VAL A 10 7.56 -7.86 18.37
N PHE A 11 6.43 -8.56 18.47
CA PHE A 11 5.44 -8.32 19.55
C PHE A 11 5.62 -9.25 20.75
N GLY A 12 6.14 -10.47 20.57
CA GLY A 12 6.37 -11.46 21.64
C GLY A 12 7.62 -11.23 22.50
N GLY A 13 8.34 -10.12 22.27
CA GLY A 13 9.59 -9.75 22.92
C GLY A 13 10.82 -10.40 22.27
N CYS A 14 12.01 -10.03 22.75
CA CYS A 14 13.28 -10.51 22.20
C CYS A 14 13.49 -12.03 22.44
N LEU A 15 13.04 -12.85 21.49
CA LEU A 15 13.28 -14.31 21.43
C LEU A 15 14.78 -14.67 21.54
N PRO A 16 15.70 -13.99 20.83
CA PRO A 16 17.13 -14.24 20.96
C PRO A 16 17.67 -13.91 22.36
N CYS A 17 17.17 -12.84 23.00
CA CYS A 17 17.59 -12.46 24.35
C CYS A 17 17.17 -13.53 25.37
N LYS A 18 15.98 -14.12 25.20
CA LYS A 18 15.51 -15.24 26.03
C LYS A 18 16.31 -16.52 25.79
N ALA A 19 16.68 -16.80 24.54
CA ALA A 19 17.47 -17.99 24.20
C ALA A 19 18.93 -17.90 24.64
N LEU A 20 19.53 -16.71 24.59
CA LEU A 20 20.93 -16.46 24.93
C LEU A 20 21.14 -16.03 26.39
N ALA A 21 20.07 -15.82 27.16
CA ALA A 21 20.08 -15.29 28.54
C ALA A 21 20.86 -13.97 28.71
N THR A 22 21.03 -13.21 27.62
CA THR A 22 21.80 -11.96 27.60
C THR A 22 20.85 -10.80 27.33
N PHE A 23 20.57 -10.02 28.37
CA PHE A 23 19.69 -8.84 28.31
C PHE A 23 20.55 -7.57 28.22
N SER A 24 21.13 -7.33 27.05
CA SER A 24 21.83 -6.08 26.73
C SER A 24 21.02 -5.28 25.70
N SER A 25 20.97 -3.96 25.86
CA SER A 25 20.27 -3.04 24.94
C SER A 25 20.76 -3.18 23.50
N THR A 26 22.04 -3.51 23.31
CA THR A 26 22.62 -3.77 21.98
C THR A 26 22.05 -5.04 21.35
N VAL A 27 21.91 -6.12 22.12
CA VAL A 27 21.36 -7.40 21.64
C VAL A 27 19.88 -7.27 21.32
N GLU A 28 19.14 -6.53 22.14
CA GLU A 28 17.73 -6.24 21.91
C GLU A 28 17.52 -5.40 20.64
N THR A 29 18.32 -4.35 20.45
CA THR A 29 18.27 -3.49 19.26
C THR A 29 18.58 -4.30 18.00
N ILE A 30 19.66 -5.09 18.00
CA ILE A 30 20.04 -5.94 16.86
C ILE A 30 18.91 -6.92 16.55
N SER A 31 18.36 -7.58 17.56
CA SER A 31 17.26 -8.54 17.40
C SER A 31 16.05 -7.88 16.72
N TYR A 32 15.53 -6.77 17.25
CA TYR A 32 14.36 -6.11 16.66
C TYR A 32 14.65 -5.59 15.25
N SER A 33 15.84 -5.03 14.99
CA SER A 33 16.23 -4.59 13.64
C SER A 33 16.30 -5.76 12.66
N THR A 34 16.84 -6.91 13.05
CA THR A 34 16.90 -8.10 12.19
C THR A 34 15.50 -8.63 11.87
N PHE A 35 14.61 -8.77 12.86
CA PHE A 35 13.25 -9.22 12.61
C PHE A 35 12.44 -8.22 11.78
N ALA A 36 12.62 -6.92 11.98
CA ALA A 36 12.02 -5.89 11.13
C ALA A 36 12.51 -5.98 9.68
N ALA A 37 13.80 -6.29 9.45
CA ALA A 37 14.33 -6.52 8.11
C ALA A 37 13.70 -7.76 7.46
N ILE A 38 13.63 -8.90 8.20
CA ILE A 38 13.00 -10.14 7.72
C ILE A 38 11.52 -9.90 7.37
N PHE A 39 10.80 -9.12 8.19
CA PHE A 39 9.42 -8.72 7.91
C PHE A 39 9.31 -7.99 6.57
N ASN A 40 10.15 -6.97 6.33
CA ASN A 40 10.13 -6.20 5.09
C ASN A 40 10.46 -7.05 3.85
N VAL A 41 11.41 -7.99 3.98
CA VAL A 41 11.74 -8.95 2.91
C VAL A 41 10.53 -9.86 2.63
N GLY A 42 9.90 -10.41 3.67
CA GLY A 42 8.73 -11.26 3.53
C GLY A 42 7.52 -10.54 2.90
N TRP A 43 7.30 -9.28 3.30
CA TRP A 43 6.27 -8.41 2.72
C TRP A 43 6.52 -8.17 1.23
N ALA A 44 7.74 -7.76 0.88
CA ALA A 44 8.13 -7.51 -0.51
C ALA A 44 8.00 -8.77 -1.39
N ALA A 45 8.46 -9.92 -0.89
CA ALA A 45 8.38 -11.19 -1.60
C ALA A 45 6.94 -11.59 -1.91
N THR A 46 6.02 -11.44 -0.94
CA THR A 46 4.60 -11.75 -1.12
C THR A 46 3.95 -10.81 -2.12
N GLN A 47 4.21 -9.50 -1.97
CA GLN A 47 3.66 -8.46 -2.84
C GLN A 47 4.08 -8.66 -4.30
N VAL A 48 5.39 -8.82 -4.55
CA VAL A 48 5.92 -8.96 -5.92
C VAL A 48 5.41 -10.25 -6.57
N SER A 49 5.43 -11.36 -5.82
CA SER A 49 4.96 -12.67 -6.33
C SER A 49 3.49 -12.63 -6.72
N HIS A 50 2.64 -12.03 -5.88
CA HIS A 50 1.22 -11.90 -6.18
C HIS A 50 0.96 -10.96 -7.38
N MET A 51 1.72 -9.87 -7.51
CA MET A 51 1.63 -8.97 -8.67
C MET A 51 2.04 -9.63 -9.98
N SER A 52 3.09 -10.46 -9.97
CA SER A 52 3.45 -11.27 -11.14
C SER A 52 2.39 -12.33 -11.45
N MET A 53 1.85 -13.00 -10.43
CA MET A 53 0.87 -14.06 -10.60
C MET A 53 -0.41 -13.57 -11.28
N VAL A 54 -0.92 -12.38 -10.92
CA VAL A 54 -2.09 -11.76 -11.56
C VAL A 54 -1.91 -11.63 -13.08
N ASN A 55 -0.70 -11.29 -13.53
CA ASN A 55 -0.41 -11.16 -14.96
C ASN A 55 -0.35 -12.52 -15.68
N CYS A 56 0.02 -13.58 -14.96
CA CYS A 56 0.04 -14.94 -15.49
C CYS A 56 -1.34 -15.59 -15.53
N ILE A 57 -2.28 -15.18 -14.65
CA ILE A 57 -3.62 -15.76 -14.56
C ILE A 57 -4.49 -15.44 -15.79
N SER A 58 -4.38 -14.24 -16.34
CA SER A 58 -5.19 -13.80 -17.47
C SER A 58 -4.38 -12.96 -18.45
N LEU A 59 -4.57 -13.20 -19.74
CA LEU A 59 -4.05 -12.36 -20.83
C LEU A 59 -4.98 -11.18 -21.15
N ASN A 60 -6.27 -11.27 -20.77
CA ASN A 60 -7.23 -10.19 -20.98
C ASN A 60 -6.94 -9.00 -20.04
N SER A 61 -6.79 -7.80 -20.62
CA SER A 61 -6.53 -6.55 -19.91
C SER A 61 -7.63 -6.17 -18.93
N THR A 62 -8.90 -6.40 -19.29
CA THR A 62 -10.05 -6.13 -18.39
C THR A 62 -10.00 -7.03 -17.17
N SER A 63 -9.81 -8.33 -17.37
CA SER A 63 -9.70 -9.29 -16.27
C SER A 63 -8.50 -8.98 -15.36
N ARG A 64 -7.35 -8.53 -15.91
CA ARG A 64 -6.20 -8.09 -15.08
C ARG A 64 -6.57 -6.92 -14.17
N VAL A 65 -7.35 -5.96 -14.66
CA VAL A 65 -7.84 -4.83 -13.85
C VAL A 65 -8.78 -5.34 -12.75
N VAL A 66 -9.70 -6.25 -13.08
CA VAL A 66 -10.62 -6.87 -12.10
C VAL A 66 -9.84 -7.59 -11.00
N LEU A 67 -8.82 -8.40 -11.36
CA LEU A 67 -7.96 -9.07 -10.39
C LEU A 67 -7.17 -8.07 -9.52
N ALA A 68 -6.66 -6.99 -10.11
CA ALA A 68 -5.99 -5.93 -9.36
C ALA A 68 -6.95 -5.22 -8.38
N SER A 69 -8.20 -5.00 -8.81
CA SER A 69 -9.25 -4.39 -7.99
C SER A 69 -9.68 -5.30 -6.84
N CYS A 70 -9.86 -6.58 -7.10
CA CYS A 70 -10.14 -7.60 -6.10
C CYS A 70 -9.03 -7.67 -5.05
N ARG A 71 -7.76 -7.69 -5.48
CA ARG A 71 -6.62 -7.63 -4.56
C ARG A 71 -6.66 -6.39 -3.66
N ASN A 72 -6.97 -5.22 -4.22
CA ASN A 72 -7.09 -3.99 -3.45
C ASN A 72 -8.24 -4.08 -2.43
N ALA A 73 -9.41 -4.58 -2.85
CA ALA A 73 -10.56 -4.77 -1.96
C ALA A 73 -10.22 -5.67 -0.77
N PHE A 74 -9.60 -6.83 -1.00
CA PHE A 74 -9.18 -7.72 0.09
C PHE A 74 -8.09 -7.13 0.99
N THR A 75 -7.23 -6.24 0.45
CA THR A 75 -6.29 -5.47 1.27
C THR A 75 -7.03 -4.54 2.23
N MET A 76 -8.09 -3.88 1.77
CA MET A 76 -8.92 -3.01 2.63
C MET A 76 -9.67 -3.81 3.69
N VAL A 77 -10.21 -4.98 3.33
CA VAL A 77 -10.85 -5.90 4.28
C VAL A 77 -9.85 -6.35 5.35
N ALA A 78 -8.62 -6.71 4.96
CA ALA A 78 -7.57 -7.08 5.90
C ALA A 78 -7.23 -5.93 6.86
N ASN A 79 -7.07 -4.70 6.35
CA ASN A 79 -6.84 -3.52 7.19
C ASN A 79 -8.00 -3.28 8.18
N LEU A 80 -9.26 -3.34 7.71
CA LEU A 80 -10.44 -3.18 8.58
C LEU A 80 -10.54 -4.30 9.63
N SER A 81 -10.21 -5.53 9.27
CA SER A 81 -10.22 -6.65 10.21
C SER A 81 -9.24 -6.44 11.37
N LEU A 82 -8.10 -5.78 11.14
CA LEU A 82 -7.16 -5.41 12.21
C LEU A 82 -7.78 -4.43 13.21
N TYR A 83 -8.53 -3.43 12.73
CA TYR A 83 -9.28 -2.52 13.61
C TYR A 83 -10.37 -3.27 14.39
N GLY A 84 -11.06 -4.21 13.74
CA GLY A 84 -12.06 -5.07 14.40
C GLY A 84 -11.44 -5.92 15.51
N ILE A 85 -10.32 -6.58 15.25
CA ILE A 85 -9.57 -7.36 16.24
C ILE A 85 -9.10 -6.46 17.39
N ALA A 86 -8.56 -5.28 17.09
CA ALA A 86 -8.11 -4.33 18.10
C ALA A 86 -9.27 -3.87 19.00
N LEU A 87 -10.44 -3.58 18.42
CA LEU A 87 -11.64 -3.20 19.16
C LEU A 87 -12.08 -4.31 20.12
N ILE A 88 -12.13 -5.56 19.65
CA ILE A 88 -12.50 -6.73 20.47
C ILE A 88 -11.51 -6.90 21.63
N VAL A 89 -10.20 -6.82 21.38
CA VAL A 89 -9.19 -7.00 22.42
C VAL A 89 -9.25 -5.86 23.46
N PHE A 90 -9.46 -4.61 23.03
CA PHE A 90 -9.58 -3.48 23.94
C PHE A 90 -10.86 -3.50 24.77
N ASP A 91 -11.95 -4.09 24.27
CA ASP A 91 -13.20 -4.26 25.00
C ASP A 91 -13.10 -5.36 26.07
N ILE A 92 -12.45 -6.48 25.74
CA ILE A 92 -12.31 -7.63 26.65
C ILE A 92 -11.26 -7.37 27.74
N SER A 93 -10.15 -6.72 27.39
CA SER A 93 -9.02 -6.53 28.31
C SER A 93 -8.93 -5.06 28.71
N ILE A 94 -9.42 -4.67 29.89
CA ILE A 94 -9.24 -3.30 30.40
C ILE A 94 -7.82 -3.16 30.97
N ALA A 95 -6.94 -2.47 30.23
CA ALA A 95 -5.57 -2.23 30.68
C ALA A 95 -5.50 -1.13 31.75
N LYS A 96 -4.87 -1.43 32.88
CA LYS A 96 -4.60 -0.47 33.96
C LYS A 96 -3.10 -0.22 34.15
N THR A 97 -2.27 -1.16 33.72
CA THR A 97 -0.81 -1.13 33.86
C THR A 97 -0.14 -1.15 32.48
N TYR A 98 1.10 -0.66 32.39
CA TYR A 98 1.91 -0.75 31.15
C TYR A 98 2.04 -2.19 30.61
N ALA A 99 2.16 -3.19 31.50
CA ALA A 99 2.22 -4.60 31.11
C ALA A 99 0.91 -5.09 30.46
N ASP A 100 -0.24 -4.57 30.90
CA ASP A 100 -1.54 -4.93 30.32
C ASP A 100 -1.67 -4.37 28.90
N ILE A 101 -1.16 -3.15 28.66
CA ILE A 101 -1.12 -2.53 27.34
C ILE A 101 -0.26 -3.37 26.40
N GLU A 102 0.94 -3.76 26.83
CA GLU A 102 1.80 -4.64 26.03
C GLU A 102 1.10 -5.96 25.70
N ASN A 103 0.40 -6.54 26.67
CA ASN A 103 -0.35 -7.77 26.48
C ASN A 103 -1.52 -7.60 25.48
N GLN A 104 -2.24 -6.47 25.51
CA GLN A 104 -3.27 -6.17 24.50
C GLN A 104 -2.68 -6.16 23.08
N TYR A 105 -1.56 -5.45 22.85
CA TYR A 105 -0.92 -5.40 21.54
C TYR A 105 -0.38 -6.76 21.10
N ARG A 106 0.12 -7.58 22.03
CA ARG A 106 0.50 -8.98 21.77
C ARG A 106 -0.67 -9.82 21.30
N TRP A 107 -1.82 -9.75 21.96
CA TRP A 107 -3.02 -10.47 21.55
C TRP A 107 -3.50 -10.05 20.16
N ILE A 108 -3.50 -8.74 19.87
CA ILE A 108 -3.83 -8.22 18.54
C ILE A 108 -2.89 -8.81 17.47
N ALA A 109 -1.58 -8.81 17.73
CA ALA A 109 -0.59 -9.36 16.82
C ALA A 109 -0.77 -10.88 16.62
N TYR A 110 -0.95 -11.65 17.70
CA TYR A 110 -1.10 -13.11 17.60
C TYR A 110 -2.37 -13.54 16.87
N LEU A 111 -3.51 -12.88 17.13
CA LEU A 111 -4.75 -13.15 16.41
C LEU A 111 -4.61 -12.82 14.92
N SER A 112 -3.94 -11.72 14.59
CA SER A 112 -3.68 -11.32 13.21
C SER A 112 -2.76 -12.30 12.47
N ILE A 113 -1.70 -12.78 13.14
CA ILE A 113 -0.79 -13.80 12.61
C ILE A 113 -1.56 -15.10 12.37
N PHE A 114 -2.38 -15.53 13.33
CA PHE A 114 -3.16 -16.76 13.23
C PHE A 114 -4.08 -16.73 12.00
N ILE A 115 -4.87 -15.66 11.84
CA ILE A 115 -5.75 -15.48 10.68
C ILE A 115 -4.93 -15.48 9.38
N GLY A 116 -3.82 -14.73 9.34
CA GLY A 116 -2.93 -14.71 8.18
C GLY A 116 -2.36 -16.08 7.83
N CYS A 117 -1.95 -16.87 8.82
CA CYS A 117 -1.49 -18.24 8.64
C CYS A 117 -2.58 -19.17 8.10
N CYS A 118 -3.83 -19.02 8.54
CA CYS A 118 -4.96 -19.75 7.98
C CYS A 118 -5.14 -19.46 6.49
N PHE A 119 -5.13 -18.19 6.08
CA PHE A 119 -5.24 -17.81 4.66
C PHE A 119 -4.06 -18.29 3.82
N VAL A 120 -2.84 -18.29 4.37
CA VAL A 120 -1.66 -18.86 3.72
C VAL A 120 -1.81 -20.38 3.55
N GLY A 121 -2.36 -21.08 4.54
CA GLY A 121 -2.69 -22.51 4.43
C GLY A 121 -3.72 -22.75 3.33
N ILE A 122 -4.84 -22.01 3.33
CA ILE A 122 -5.86 -22.08 2.28
C ILE A 122 -5.26 -21.84 0.91
N PHE A 123 -4.38 -20.85 0.77
CA PHE A 123 -3.68 -20.58 -0.49
C PHE A 123 -2.86 -21.80 -0.92
N HIS A 124 -1.93 -22.29 -0.08
CA HIS A 124 -1.06 -23.40 -0.45
C HIS A 124 -1.79 -24.73 -0.74
N PHE A 125 -2.88 -25.02 -0.03
CA PHE A 125 -3.67 -26.23 -0.26
C PHE A 125 -4.72 -26.06 -1.37
N GLY A 126 -5.25 -24.85 -1.56
CA GLY A 126 -6.34 -24.57 -2.49
C GLY A 126 -5.87 -24.16 -3.89
N THR A 127 -4.68 -23.58 -4.04
CA THR A 127 -4.13 -23.27 -5.36
C THR A 127 -3.38 -24.47 -5.89
N ASN A 128 -4.01 -25.20 -6.81
CA ASN A 128 -3.30 -26.18 -7.61
C ASN A 128 -2.32 -25.44 -8.53
N GLU A 129 -1.03 -25.79 -8.44
CA GLU A 129 -0.08 -25.25 -9.39
C GLU A 129 -0.40 -25.82 -10.79
N PRO A 130 -0.63 -24.95 -11.78
CA PRO A 130 -0.84 -25.37 -13.14
C PRO A 130 0.42 -26.11 -13.61
N ARG A 131 0.27 -27.40 -13.94
CA ARG A 131 1.37 -28.17 -14.51
C ARG A 131 1.79 -27.50 -15.81
N SER A 132 2.99 -26.93 -15.81
CA SER A 132 3.53 -26.29 -16.99
C SER A 132 3.52 -27.29 -18.16
N LYS A 133 2.72 -27.04 -19.21
CA LYS A 133 2.80 -27.76 -20.50
C LYS A 133 4.13 -27.47 -21.24
N LYS A 134 5.24 -27.21 -20.52
CA LYS A 134 6.59 -26.95 -21.06
C LYS A 134 7.44 -28.21 -21.22
N GLY A 135 6.81 -29.37 -21.39
CA GLY A 135 7.50 -30.65 -21.51
C GLY A 135 7.79 -31.16 -22.93
N ILE A 136 7.23 -30.58 -24.01
CA ILE A 136 7.24 -31.25 -25.33
C ILE A 136 7.79 -30.39 -26.49
N HIS A 137 8.05 -29.09 -26.32
CA HIS A 137 8.76 -28.31 -27.32
C HIS A 137 9.90 -27.51 -26.69
N GLY A 138 11.10 -28.05 -26.83
CA GLY A 138 12.33 -27.44 -26.40
C GLY A 138 12.50 -26.05 -27.00
N ASN A 139 12.47 -25.04 -26.13
CA ASN A 139 13.36 -23.91 -26.29
C ASN A 139 13.77 -23.42 -24.91
N ILE A 140 15.06 -23.57 -24.64
CA ILE A 140 15.72 -23.06 -23.44
C ILE A 140 15.43 -21.55 -23.39
N HIS A 141 14.86 -21.13 -22.27
CA HIS A 141 14.61 -19.74 -21.85
C HIS A 141 15.27 -18.65 -22.69
N ALA A 142 14.51 -18.03 -23.60
CA ALA A 142 14.71 -16.61 -23.89
C ALA A 142 14.25 -15.82 -22.65
N ARG A 143 15.04 -15.83 -21.57
CA ARG A 143 14.91 -14.85 -20.49
C ARG A 143 15.08 -13.49 -21.16
N ILE A 144 14.04 -12.67 -21.14
CA ILE A 144 14.13 -11.28 -21.60
C ILE A 144 15.24 -10.63 -20.78
N SER A 145 16.29 -10.16 -21.47
CA SER A 145 17.37 -9.44 -20.79
C SER A 145 16.80 -8.19 -20.14
N TRP A 146 17.24 -7.89 -18.92
CA TRP A 146 16.70 -6.79 -18.11
C TRP A 146 16.88 -5.44 -18.82
N THR A 147 17.89 -5.35 -19.68
CA THR A 147 18.19 -4.20 -20.56
C THR A 147 17.06 -3.87 -21.55
N TYR A 148 16.21 -4.83 -21.90
CA TYR A 148 15.05 -4.62 -22.76
C TYR A 148 14.08 -3.60 -22.16
N TRP A 149 13.75 -3.75 -20.87
CA TRP A 149 12.80 -2.89 -20.17
C TRP A 149 13.32 -1.46 -20.04
N PHE A 150 14.62 -1.31 -19.81
CA PHE A 150 15.27 0.00 -19.73
C PHE A 150 15.28 0.78 -21.04
N ARG A 151 14.96 0.15 -22.19
CA ARG A 151 14.81 0.83 -23.48
C ARG A 151 13.39 1.34 -23.74
N LYS A 152 12.37 0.85 -23.01
CA LYS A 152 10.98 1.25 -23.21
C LYS A 152 10.65 2.53 -22.44
N ILE A 153 10.26 3.59 -23.14
CA ILE A 153 9.80 4.85 -22.53
C ILE A 153 8.57 4.62 -21.63
N LEU A 154 7.62 3.81 -22.10
CA LEU A 154 6.39 3.50 -21.36
C LEU A 154 6.67 2.85 -19.98
N TYR A 155 7.76 2.07 -19.86
CA TYR A 155 8.17 1.49 -18.59
C TYR A 155 8.51 2.57 -17.55
N TYR A 156 9.25 3.61 -17.93
CA TYR A 156 9.58 4.71 -17.02
C TYR A 156 8.36 5.55 -16.65
N GLN A 157 7.47 5.84 -17.62
CA GLN A 157 6.24 6.58 -17.34
C GLN A 157 5.39 5.83 -16.31
N VAL A 158 5.19 4.51 -16.50
CA VAL A 158 4.38 3.70 -15.59
C VAL A 158 5.06 3.48 -14.26
N ALA A 159 6.39 3.32 -14.24
CA ALA A 159 7.16 3.26 -12.99
C ALA A 159 6.98 4.56 -12.19
N LEU A 160 7.07 5.72 -12.83
CA LEU A 160 6.88 7.01 -12.17
C LEU A 160 5.45 7.15 -11.62
N VAL A 161 4.42 6.83 -12.39
CA VAL A 161 3.02 6.85 -11.94
C VAL A 161 2.80 5.89 -10.77
N TYR A 162 3.35 4.68 -10.84
CA TYR A 162 3.26 3.70 -9.76
C TYR A 162 3.91 4.22 -8.47
N VAL A 163 5.15 4.72 -8.56
CA VAL A 163 5.90 5.23 -7.41
C VAL A 163 5.19 6.43 -6.79
N LEU A 164 4.71 7.39 -7.59
CA LEU A 164 3.97 8.55 -7.09
C LEU A 164 2.65 8.16 -6.44
N THR A 165 1.92 7.18 -7.00
CA THR A 165 0.71 6.63 -6.36
C THR A 165 1.04 6.00 -5.01
N ARG A 166 2.10 5.20 -4.93
CA ARG A 166 2.52 4.57 -3.67
C ARG A 166 2.97 5.60 -2.64
N LEU A 167 3.64 6.65 -3.09
CA LEU A 167 4.08 7.75 -2.24
C LEU A 167 2.88 8.51 -1.65
N VAL A 168 1.88 8.81 -2.49
CA VAL A 168 0.59 9.39 -2.08
C VAL A 168 -0.02 8.59 -0.93
N LEU A 169 -0.15 7.27 -1.09
CA LEU A 169 -0.82 6.41 -0.12
C LEU A 169 0.00 6.24 1.16
N ASN A 170 1.28 5.93 1.03
CA ASN A 170 2.11 5.58 2.18
C ASN A 170 2.41 6.81 3.05
N VAL A 171 2.70 7.96 2.43
CA VAL A 171 2.96 9.19 3.19
C VAL A 171 1.68 9.70 3.84
N SER A 172 0.56 9.69 3.13
CA SER A 172 -0.72 10.11 3.73
C SER A 172 -1.10 9.23 4.92
N GLN A 173 -1.00 7.90 4.80
CA GLN A 173 -1.32 6.99 5.91
C GLN A 173 -0.38 7.17 7.10
N ALA A 174 0.91 7.43 6.88
CA ALA A 174 1.88 7.65 7.96
C ALA A 174 1.56 8.90 8.81
N TYR A 175 1.09 9.98 8.18
CA TYR A 175 0.82 11.25 8.86
C TYR A 175 -0.65 11.45 9.27
N LEU A 176 -1.58 10.60 8.79
CA LEU A 176 -3.02 10.75 9.00
C LEU A 176 -3.40 10.82 10.49
N ALA A 177 -2.92 9.88 11.29
CA ALA A 177 -3.23 9.83 12.72
C ALA A 177 -2.66 11.06 13.46
N PHE A 178 -1.43 11.46 13.14
CA PHE A 178 -0.79 12.63 13.74
C PHE A 178 -1.52 13.92 13.40
N TYR A 179 -1.97 14.08 12.16
CA TYR A 179 -2.74 15.26 11.74
C TYR A 179 -4.07 15.37 12.47
N VAL A 180 -4.83 14.27 12.55
CA VAL A 180 -6.15 14.26 13.20
C VAL A 180 -6.05 14.58 14.70
N ILE A 181 -5.02 14.07 15.37
CA ILE A 181 -4.83 14.26 16.81
C ILE A 181 -4.12 15.57 17.13
N ASN A 182 -3.00 15.87 16.50
CA ASN A 182 -2.15 17.01 16.88
C ASN A 182 -2.61 18.33 16.25
N ASP A 183 -3.03 18.32 14.99
CA ASP A 183 -3.43 19.56 14.29
C ASP A 183 -4.88 19.91 14.51
N LEU A 184 -5.77 18.93 14.36
CA LEU A 184 -7.22 19.12 14.47
C LEU A 184 -7.75 18.98 15.90
N LEU A 185 -6.95 18.42 16.82
CA LEU A 185 -7.32 18.19 18.22
C LEU A 185 -8.65 17.41 18.36
N MET A 186 -8.86 16.43 17.48
CA MET A 186 -10.04 15.56 17.55
C MET A 186 -9.92 14.56 18.70
N ALA A 187 -11.05 13.95 19.06
CA ALA A 187 -11.07 12.86 20.04
C ALA A 187 -10.15 11.71 19.64
N GLN A 188 -9.61 10.99 20.62
CA GLN A 188 -8.70 9.85 20.40
C GLN A 188 -9.31 8.73 19.55
N SER A 189 -10.65 8.63 19.49
CA SER A 189 -11.35 7.68 18.61
C SER A 189 -11.15 8.01 17.12
N ALA A 190 -10.88 9.26 16.76
CA ALA A 190 -10.73 9.69 15.37
C ALA A 190 -9.51 9.06 14.67
N LYS A 191 -8.46 8.68 15.43
CA LYS A 191 -7.29 7.98 14.88
C LYS A 191 -7.62 6.58 14.32
N ALA A 192 -8.75 6.00 14.71
CA ALA A 192 -9.26 4.74 14.18
C ALA A 192 -10.39 4.97 13.18
N LEU A 193 -11.33 5.89 13.49
CA LEU A 193 -12.49 6.15 12.64
C LEU A 193 -12.12 6.71 11.26
N VAL A 194 -11.18 7.66 11.19
CA VAL A 194 -10.80 8.28 9.92
C VAL A 194 -10.16 7.26 8.95
N PRO A 195 -9.14 6.46 9.33
CA PRO A 195 -8.66 5.37 8.50
C PRO A 195 -9.75 4.35 8.14
N ALA A 196 -10.64 4.00 9.08
CA ALA A 196 -11.72 3.04 8.81
C ALA A 196 -12.66 3.54 7.70
N ILE A 197 -13.05 4.82 7.70
CA ILE A 197 -13.87 5.40 6.62
C ILE A 197 -13.12 5.33 5.28
N ILE A 198 -11.83 5.68 5.26
CA ILE A 198 -10.98 5.58 4.05
C ILE A 198 -11.01 4.15 3.50
N TYR A 199 -10.82 3.14 4.36
CA TYR A 199 -10.80 1.74 3.94
C TYR A 199 -12.17 1.23 3.48
N ILE A 200 -13.27 1.62 4.15
CA ILE A 200 -14.63 1.26 3.73
C ILE A 200 -14.96 1.85 2.36
N CYS A 201 -14.71 3.15 2.17
CA CYS A 201 -14.96 3.81 0.89
C CYS A 201 -14.08 3.25 -0.22
N SER A 202 -12.80 2.98 0.08
CA SER A 202 -11.86 2.35 -0.86
C SER A 202 -12.30 0.93 -1.24
N PHE A 203 -12.82 0.14 -0.28
CA PHE A 203 -13.38 -1.19 -0.53
C PHE A 203 -14.58 -1.11 -1.48
N ILE A 204 -15.57 -0.27 -1.17
CA ILE A 204 -16.78 -0.11 -1.99
C ILE A 204 -16.39 0.27 -3.44
N VAL A 205 -15.53 1.27 -3.62
CA VAL A 205 -15.07 1.68 -4.95
C VAL A 205 -14.33 0.54 -5.64
N SER A 206 -13.47 -0.20 -4.94
CA SER A 206 -12.75 -1.34 -5.52
C SER A 206 -13.68 -2.48 -5.96
N VAL A 207 -14.83 -2.67 -5.31
CA VAL A 207 -15.86 -3.61 -5.78
C VAL A 207 -16.56 -3.07 -7.02
N LEU A 208 -16.97 -1.80 -7.02
CA LEU A 208 -17.63 -1.18 -8.17
C LEU A 208 -16.76 -1.17 -9.45
N LEU A 209 -15.45 -1.02 -9.30
CA LEU A 209 -14.49 -1.05 -10.43
C LEU A 209 -14.39 -2.44 -11.10
N GLN A 210 -14.85 -3.51 -10.46
CA GLN A 210 -14.81 -4.87 -11.01
C GLN A 210 -15.85 -5.08 -12.12
N GLU A 211 -16.98 -4.38 -12.07
CA GLU A 211 -18.08 -4.53 -13.04
C GLU A 211 -17.85 -3.74 -14.35
N ILE A 212 -16.77 -2.96 -14.41
CA ILE A 212 -16.51 -2.06 -15.54
C ILE A 212 -15.66 -2.75 -16.60
N ALA A 213 -16.06 -2.63 -17.87
CA ALA A 213 -15.21 -3.01 -19.00
C ALA A 213 -14.07 -1.99 -19.19
N TRP A 214 -12.83 -2.46 -19.23
CA TRP A 214 -11.64 -1.62 -19.17
C TRP A 214 -10.91 -1.50 -20.51
N ASN A 215 -10.70 -0.25 -20.93
CA ASN A 215 -9.86 0.12 -22.06
C ASN A 215 -8.72 1.04 -21.58
N GLY A 216 -7.64 1.17 -22.36
CA GLY A 216 -6.51 2.03 -22.01
C GLY A 216 -6.90 3.50 -21.74
N GLN A 217 -7.84 4.04 -22.51
CA GLN A 217 -8.38 5.40 -22.28
C GLN A 217 -9.18 5.51 -20.98
N ARG A 218 -10.05 4.53 -20.68
CA ARG A 218 -10.81 4.50 -19.42
C ARG A 218 -9.85 4.42 -18.24
N LEU A 219 -8.80 3.61 -18.34
CA LEU A 219 -7.80 3.48 -17.28
C LEU A 219 -7.13 4.82 -16.93
N LYS A 220 -6.74 5.59 -17.95
CA LYS A 220 -6.21 6.95 -17.75
C LYS A 220 -7.25 7.89 -17.15
N ALA A 221 -8.48 7.86 -17.64
CA ALA A 221 -9.56 8.75 -17.16
C ALA A 221 -9.86 8.51 -15.67
N TYR A 222 -10.01 7.25 -15.25
CA TYR A 222 -10.24 6.91 -13.84
C TYR A 222 -9.03 7.20 -12.95
N TYR A 223 -7.80 6.98 -13.45
CA TYR A 223 -6.58 7.38 -12.74
C TYR A 223 -6.53 8.90 -12.55
N ALA A 224 -6.79 9.67 -13.61
CA ALA A 224 -6.81 11.13 -13.58
C ALA A 224 -7.91 11.67 -12.65
N ALA A 225 -9.11 11.09 -12.69
CA ALA A 225 -10.20 11.44 -11.78
C ALA A 225 -9.81 11.22 -10.31
N GLY A 226 -9.22 10.08 -9.98
CA GLY A 226 -8.69 9.80 -8.64
C GLY A 226 -7.62 10.80 -8.23
N GLY A 227 -6.68 11.10 -9.13
CA GLY A 227 -5.60 12.04 -8.86
C GLY A 227 -6.08 13.49 -8.64
N ILE A 228 -7.03 13.95 -9.46
CA ILE A 228 -7.66 15.28 -9.31
C ILE A 228 -8.43 15.36 -7.99
N LEU A 229 -9.22 14.33 -7.67
CA LEU A 229 -9.90 14.25 -6.38
C LEU A 229 -8.91 14.32 -5.22
N TRP A 230 -7.73 13.71 -5.39
CA TRP A 230 -6.66 13.76 -4.40
C TRP A 230 -6.03 15.14 -4.23
N MET A 231 -5.87 15.90 -5.30
CA MET A 231 -5.43 17.29 -5.21
C MET A 231 -6.43 18.14 -4.41
N PHE A 232 -7.74 17.99 -4.66
CA PHE A 232 -8.77 18.69 -3.90
C PHE A 232 -8.75 18.31 -2.42
N CYS A 233 -8.60 17.01 -2.11
CA CYS A 233 -8.46 16.56 -0.73
C CYS A 233 -7.22 17.15 -0.06
N GLY A 234 -6.08 17.17 -0.74
CA GLY A 234 -4.84 17.72 -0.20
C GLY A 234 -4.92 19.22 0.07
N VAL A 235 -5.52 20.00 -0.83
CA VAL A 235 -5.80 21.43 -0.59
C VAL A 235 -6.78 21.61 0.58
N GLY A 236 -7.83 20.78 0.64
CA GLY A 236 -8.77 20.76 1.76
C GLY A 236 -8.07 20.53 3.10
N ILE A 237 -7.18 19.53 3.19
CA ILE A 237 -6.40 19.19 4.39
C ILE A 237 -5.47 20.33 4.81
N LEU A 238 -4.84 21.00 3.85
CA LEU A 238 -4.01 22.18 4.13
C LEU A 238 -4.85 23.28 4.77
N LEU A 239 -5.97 23.66 4.14
CA LEU A 239 -6.78 24.80 4.56
C LEU A 239 -7.73 24.52 5.73
N LEU A 240 -7.93 23.25 6.13
CA LEU A 240 -8.94 22.88 7.12
C LEU A 240 -8.62 23.47 8.52
N PRO A 241 -9.45 24.38 9.06
CA PRO A 241 -9.23 24.93 10.39
C PRO A 241 -9.74 23.97 11.48
N ARG A 242 -9.23 24.14 12.71
CA ARG A 242 -9.63 23.34 13.88
C ARG A 242 -11.12 23.39 14.18
N SER A 243 -11.76 24.54 13.98
CA SER A 243 -13.20 24.74 14.22
C SER A 243 -14.09 23.87 13.33
N MET A 244 -13.59 23.43 12.18
CA MET A 244 -14.32 22.64 11.20
C MET A 244 -13.79 21.20 11.13
N SER A 245 -13.25 20.67 12.23
CA SER A 245 -12.61 19.35 12.26
C SER A 245 -13.53 18.19 11.86
N LEU A 246 -14.86 18.35 12.02
CA LEU A 246 -15.86 17.38 11.54
C LEU A 246 -15.79 17.14 10.02
N PHE A 247 -15.39 18.15 9.22
CA PHE A 247 -15.23 17.99 7.78
C PHE A 247 -14.13 17.01 7.40
N MET A 248 -13.22 16.68 8.32
CA MET A 248 -12.22 15.64 8.09
C MET A 248 -12.86 14.27 7.80
N TYR A 249 -14.02 13.97 8.39
CA TYR A 249 -14.75 12.74 8.07
C TYR A 249 -15.27 12.75 6.62
N ALA A 250 -15.79 13.88 6.14
CA ALA A 250 -16.22 14.02 4.75
C ALA A 250 -15.02 13.94 3.78
N ILE A 251 -13.91 14.60 4.10
CA ILE A 251 -12.66 14.49 3.32
C ILE A 251 -12.22 13.03 3.25
N SER A 252 -12.24 12.29 4.36
CA SER A 252 -11.82 10.88 4.43
C SER A 252 -12.58 9.94 3.48
N VAL A 253 -13.85 10.23 3.18
CA VAL A 253 -14.62 9.51 2.15
C VAL A 253 -13.98 9.71 0.77
N PHE A 254 -13.71 10.96 0.39
CA PHE A 254 -13.05 11.28 -0.88
C PHE A 254 -11.62 10.76 -0.94
N ILE A 255 -10.90 10.71 0.19
CA ILE A 255 -9.60 10.02 0.30
C ILE A 255 -9.74 8.54 -0.08
N GLY A 256 -10.72 7.84 0.48
CA GLY A 256 -10.97 6.43 0.15
C GLY A 256 -11.23 6.22 -1.33
N ILE A 257 -12.08 7.06 -1.93
CA ILE A 257 -12.41 6.99 -3.36
C ILE A 257 -11.16 7.23 -4.22
N ALA A 258 -10.41 8.31 -3.96
CA ALA A 258 -9.20 8.64 -4.70
C ALA A 258 -8.14 7.53 -4.61
N ASN A 259 -7.93 6.99 -3.40
CA ASN A 259 -6.98 5.92 -3.15
C ASN A 259 -7.31 4.66 -3.94
N ALA A 260 -8.58 4.24 -3.95
CA ALA A 260 -9.01 3.07 -4.73
C ALA A 260 -8.80 3.29 -6.23
N LEU A 261 -9.26 4.44 -6.76
CA LEU A 261 -9.10 4.79 -8.17
C LEU A 261 -7.64 4.77 -8.60
N MET A 262 -6.77 5.49 -7.89
CA MET A 262 -5.35 5.57 -8.25
C MET A 262 -4.65 4.22 -8.10
N THR A 263 -4.86 3.49 -7.00
CA THR A 263 -4.15 2.23 -6.74
C THR A 263 -4.51 1.14 -7.75
N VAL A 264 -5.81 0.94 -7.99
CA VAL A 264 -6.28 -0.11 -8.91
C VAL A 264 -5.82 0.18 -10.33
N THR A 265 -5.95 1.43 -10.77
CA THR A 265 -5.58 1.80 -12.15
C THR A 265 -4.06 1.86 -12.35
N ALA A 266 -3.26 2.33 -11.39
CA ALA A 266 -1.79 2.31 -11.48
C ALA A 266 -1.23 0.88 -11.57
N VAL A 267 -1.73 -0.04 -10.75
CA VAL A 267 -1.31 -1.45 -10.78
C VAL A 267 -1.76 -2.13 -12.09
N SER A 268 -2.89 -1.71 -12.63
CA SER A 268 -3.35 -2.19 -13.93
C SER A 268 -2.49 -1.66 -15.07
N MET A 269 -2.01 -0.41 -15.02
CA MET A 269 -1.04 0.13 -15.99
C MET A 269 0.28 -0.64 -15.98
N GLN A 270 0.76 -1.02 -14.79
CA GLN A 270 1.91 -1.93 -14.65
C GLN A 270 1.67 -3.25 -15.39
N SER A 271 0.46 -3.79 -15.28
CA SER A 271 0.06 -5.04 -15.94
C SER A 271 -0.04 -4.90 -17.48
N ILE A 272 -0.37 -3.71 -17.98
CA ILE A 272 -0.35 -3.40 -19.43
C ILE A 272 1.09 -3.33 -19.96
N VAL A 273 2.03 -2.74 -19.20
CA VAL A 273 3.44 -2.67 -19.61
C VAL A 273 4.06 -4.06 -19.76
N ILE A 274 3.68 -4.99 -18.87
CA ILE A 274 4.11 -6.39 -18.94
C ILE A 274 3.55 -7.06 -20.20
N GLY A 275 2.28 -6.81 -20.53
CA GLY A 275 1.66 -7.31 -21.76
C GLY A 275 1.62 -8.84 -21.81
N GLU A 276 1.94 -9.40 -22.97
CA GLU A 276 2.02 -10.86 -23.22
C GLU A 276 3.38 -11.46 -22.79
N ASP A 277 4.38 -10.62 -22.53
CA ASP A 277 5.76 -11.01 -22.22
C ASP A 277 5.95 -11.40 -20.74
N LEU A 278 5.29 -12.48 -20.33
CA LEU A 278 5.24 -12.93 -18.92
C LEU A 278 6.60 -13.30 -18.33
N ASN A 279 7.60 -13.63 -19.15
CA ASN A 279 8.95 -14.01 -18.68
C ASN A 279 9.68 -12.86 -17.95
N GLY A 280 9.27 -11.60 -18.15
CA GLY A 280 9.84 -10.42 -17.49
C GLY A 280 8.98 -9.83 -16.36
N CYS A 281 7.80 -10.40 -16.08
CA CYS A 281 6.83 -9.79 -15.17
C CYS A 281 7.36 -9.61 -13.74
N ALA A 282 8.07 -10.63 -13.21
CA ALA A 282 8.64 -10.58 -11.87
C ALA A 282 9.71 -9.49 -11.74
N PHE A 283 10.50 -9.25 -12.79
CA PHE A 283 11.48 -8.16 -12.79
C PHE A 283 10.78 -6.80 -12.76
N VAL A 284 9.80 -6.56 -13.64
CA VAL A 284 9.04 -5.31 -13.67
C VAL A 284 8.33 -5.06 -12.34
N CYS A 285 7.65 -6.06 -11.78
CA CYS A 285 7.02 -5.94 -10.47
C CYS A 285 8.03 -5.66 -9.35
N GLY A 286 9.17 -6.35 -9.36
CA GLY A 286 10.23 -6.21 -8.37
C GLY A 286 10.91 -4.83 -8.42
N SER A 287 11.24 -4.33 -9.61
CA SER A 287 11.91 -3.03 -9.79
C SER A 287 10.99 -1.87 -9.39
N LEU A 288 9.71 -1.91 -9.78
CA LEU A 288 8.73 -0.89 -9.40
C LEU A 288 8.50 -0.89 -7.87
N SER A 289 8.36 -2.08 -7.27
CA SER A 289 8.22 -2.26 -5.82
C SER A 289 9.53 -2.06 -5.02
N PHE A 290 10.64 -1.81 -5.68
CA PHE A 290 11.89 -1.39 -5.06
C PHE A 290 11.99 0.12 -5.06
N LEU A 291 11.70 0.74 -6.21
CA LEU A 291 11.67 2.19 -6.38
C LEU A 291 10.63 2.85 -5.45
N ASP A 292 9.46 2.23 -5.25
CA ASP A 292 8.45 2.76 -4.34
C ASP A 292 8.92 2.78 -2.88
N LYS A 293 9.56 1.72 -2.39
CA LYS A 293 10.06 1.61 -1.01
C LYS A 293 11.18 2.61 -0.75
N ILE A 294 12.13 2.76 -1.68
CA ILE A 294 13.19 3.76 -1.56
C ILE A 294 12.59 5.16 -1.56
N SER A 295 11.69 5.46 -2.50
CA SER A 295 11.07 6.78 -2.60
C SER A 295 10.26 7.13 -1.36
N CYS A 296 9.45 6.20 -0.84
CA CYS A 296 8.68 6.41 0.39
C CYS A 296 9.59 6.58 1.61
N GLY A 297 10.64 5.76 1.74
CA GLY A 297 11.59 5.87 2.84
C GLY A 297 12.32 7.22 2.85
N LEU A 298 12.79 7.68 1.69
CA LEU A 298 13.44 8.99 1.56
C LEU A 298 12.48 10.13 1.87
N ALA A 299 11.25 10.09 1.37
CA ALA A 299 10.26 11.13 1.62
C ALA A 299 9.89 11.24 3.11
N LEU A 300 9.68 10.09 3.77
CA LEU A 300 9.41 10.06 5.21
C LEU A 300 10.60 10.55 6.02
N PHE A 301 11.83 10.17 5.65
CA PHE A 301 13.05 10.66 6.30
C PHE A 301 13.18 12.19 6.20
N VAL A 302 12.96 12.74 5.00
CA VAL A 302 13.00 14.19 4.78
C VAL A 302 11.93 14.89 5.61
N LEU A 303 10.68 14.43 5.56
CA LEU A 303 9.58 15.01 6.35
C LEU A 303 9.86 14.92 7.86
N GLN A 304 10.38 13.80 8.34
CA GLN A 304 10.72 13.63 9.75
C GLN A 304 11.87 14.54 10.20
N SER A 305 12.86 14.79 9.33
CA SER A 305 13.96 15.71 9.66
C SER A 305 13.48 17.14 9.90
N TYR A 306 12.48 17.61 9.13
CA TYR A 306 11.85 18.91 9.37
C TYR A 306 11.07 18.98 10.69
N GLN A 307 10.47 17.87 11.13
CA GLN A 307 9.76 17.81 12.41
C GLN A 307 10.72 17.88 13.60
N SER A 308 11.86 17.20 13.54
CA SER A 308 12.88 17.26 14.59
C SER A 308 13.53 18.64 14.75
N ASN A 309 13.58 19.42 13.67
CA ASN A 309 14.14 20.78 13.66
C ASN A 309 13.14 21.87 14.11
N SER A 310 11.88 21.52 14.35
CA SER A 310 10.85 22.44 14.83
C SER A 310 10.69 22.28 16.34
N PRO A 311 11.40 23.05 17.20
CA PRO A 311 11.17 22.99 18.63
C PRO A 311 9.72 23.37 18.92
N ILE A 312 9.08 22.59 19.79
CA ILE A 312 7.76 22.85 20.35
C ILE A 312 7.86 24.17 21.13
N ILE A 313 7.64 25.31 20.46
CA ILE A 313 7.40 26.57 21.15
C ILE A 313 5.98 26.50 21.71
N VAL A 314 5.88 25.90 22.90
CA VAL A 314 4.76 26.14 23.80
C VAL A 314 4.81 27.63 24.14
N GLY A 315 3.86 28.40 23.61
CA GLY A 315 3.65 29.78 24.01
C GLY A 315 4.21 30.83 23.04
N ASN A 316 3.51 31.08 21.94
CA ASN A 316 2.94 32.40 21.68
C ASN A 316 2.11 32.36 20.40
N TYR A 317 0.91 32.94 20.46
CA TYR A 317 0.08 33.22 19.30
C TYR A 317 0.85 34.18 18.38
N SER A 318 1.52 33.64 17.37
CA SER A 318 2.08 34.41 16.26
C SER A 318 1.32 34.04 15.01
N THR A 319 0.56 35.02 14.53
CA THR A 319 -0.22 35.09 13.30
C THR A 319 0.64 34.97 12.04
N ASN A 320 1.33 33.85 11.86
CA ASN A 320 1.96 33.47 10.61
C ASN A 320 1.46 32.07 10.24
N PHE A 321 0.97 31.92 9.00
CA PHE A 321 0.49 30.68 8.38
C PHE A 321 1.62 29.65 8.22
N ASN A 322 2.26 29.21 9.31
CA ASN A 322 3.21 28.12 9.27
C ASN A 322 2.43 26.80 9.33
N PHE A 323 2.21 26.18 8.17
CA PHE A 323 1.63 24.85 8.10
C PHE A 323 2.53 23.87 8.87
N SER A 324 1.91 23.04 9.71
CA SER A 324 2.62 21.96 10.43
C SER A 324 3.21 20.94 9.45
N VAL A 325 4.29 20.27 9.83
CA VAL A 325 4.92 19.19 9.05
C VAL A 325 3.92 18.08 8.70
N THR A 326 2.98 17.79 9.61
CA THR A 326 1.87 16.86 9.39
C THR A 326 0.91 17.33 8.28
N ARG A 327 0.66 18.63 8.14
CA ARG A 327 -0.15 19.21 7.04
C ARG A 327 0.58 19.12 5.70
N TYR A 328 1.88 19.37 5.70
CA TYR A 328 2.71 19.17 4.52
C TYR A 328 2.77 17.70 4.10
N GLY A 329 3.00 16.80 5.05
CA GLY A 329 3.08 15.35 4.81
C GLY A 329 1.75 14.75 4.35
N LEU A 330 0.64 15.12 4.97
CA LEU A 330 -0.68 14.57 4.63
C LEU A 330 -1.33 15.26 3.42
N GLY A 331 -1.16 16.57 3.29
CA GLY A 331 -1.84 17.39 2.27
C GLY A 331 -0.98 17.71 1.06
N LEU A 332 0.12 18.47 1.27
CA LEU A 332 0.89 19.04 0.16
C LEU A 332 1.65 17.97 -0.65
N VAL A 333 2.40 17.09 0.03
CA VAL A 333 3.21 16.07 -0.65
C VAL A 333 2.32 15.15 -1.50
N PRO A 334 1.22 14.57 -0.98
CA PRO A 334 0.36 13.73 -1.79
C PRO A 334 -0.36 14.50 -2.91
N ALA A 335 -0.76 15.77 -2.69
CA ALA A 335 -1.36 16.58 -3.75
C ALA A 335 -0.38 16.83 -4.90
N PHE A 336 0.88 17.19 -4.60
CA PHE A 336 1.92 17.42 -5.60
C PHE A 336 2.26 16.14 -6.36
N CYS A 337 2.45 15.02 -5.64
CA CYS A 337 2.72 13.73 -6.26
C CYS A 337 1.56 13.28 -7.16
N SER A 338 0.32 13.52 -6.73
CA SER A 338 -0.86 13.24 -7.54
C SER A 338 -0.89 14.08 -8.81
N ALA A 339 -0.66 15.39 -8.71
CA ALA A 339 -0.62 16.31 -9.85
C ALA A 339 0.40 15.86 -10.90
N LEU A 340 1.63 15.55 -10.45
CA LEU A 340 2.69 15.05 -11.32
C LEU A 340 2.30 13.72 -11.97
N ALA A 341 1.69 12.81 -11.20
CA ALA A 341 1.30 11.51 -11.74
C ALA A 341 0.17 11.62 -12.77
N VAL A 342 -0.79 12.52 -12.58
CA VAL A 342 -1.84 12.81 -13.57
C VAL A 342 -1.21 13.39 -14.84
N ALA A 343 -0.30 14.35 -14.73
CA ALA A 343 0.40 14.93 -15.87
C ALA A 343 1.14 13.85 -16.69
N VAL A 344 1.89 12.96 -16.02
CA VAL A 344 2.59 11.86 -16.68
C VAL A 344 1.59 10.89 -17.33
N THR A 345 0.48 10.56 -16.67
CA THR A 345 -0.56 9.67 -17.20
C THR A 345 -1.19 10.21 -18.49
N CYS A 346 -1.38 11.53 -18.59
CA CYS A 346 -1.87 12.18 -19.81
C CYS A 346 -0.92 11.99 -21.00
N THR A 347 0.40 11.90 -20.75
CA THR A 347 1.43 11.73 -21.80
C THR A 347 1.68 10.28 -22.21
N MET A 348 1.11 9.30 -21.50
CA MET A 348 1.29 7.89 -21.84
C MET A 348 0.56 7.53 -23.13
N GLU A 349 1.06 6.58 -23.89
CA GLU A 349 0.31 5.90 -24.96
C GLU A 349 0.04 4.46 -24.56
N LEU A 350 -1.09 4.22 -23.89
CA LEU A 350 -1.56 2.86 -23.60
C LEU A 350 -2.22 2.33 -24.87
N GLN A 351 -1.45 1.67 -25.73
CA GLN A 351 -1.96 1.02 -26.93
C GLN A 351 -3.10 0.06 -26.56
N THR A 352 -4.22 0.17 -27.26
CA THR A 352 -5.27 -0.86 -27.26
C THR A 352 -4.68 -2.13 -27.84
N PRO A 353 -4.64 -3.26 -27.11
CA PRO A 353 -4.31 -4.52 -27.74
C PRO A 353 -5.34 -4.75 -28.83
N LEU A 354 -4.87 -4.78 -30.08
CA LEU A 354 -5.63 -5.25 -31.22
C LEU A 354 -6.18 -6.61 -30.83
N SER A 355 -7.49 -6.75 -30.83
CA SER A 355 -8.22 -7.98 -30.53
C SER A 355 -7.71 -9.12 -31.41
N LYS A 356 -6.71 -9.87 -30.94
CA LYS A 356 -6.48 -11.23 -31.42
C LYS A 356 -7.50 -12.12 -30.71
N PRO A 357 -8.20 -12.99 -31.47
CA PRO A 357 -9.26 -13.81 -30.92
C PRO A 357 -8.70 -14.75 -29.86
N LEU A 358 -9.55 -15.07 -28.88
CA LEU A 358 -9.32 -16.02 -27.79
C LEU A 358 -8.32 -17.12 -28.19
N MET A 359 -7.10 -17.06 -27.65
CA MET A 359 -6.30 -18.24 -27.45
C MET A 359 -6.42 -18.56 -25.97
N GLU A 360 -6.80 -19.79 -25.69
CA GLU A 360 -7.23 -20.37 -24.41
C GLU A 360 -6.55 -19.78 -23.16
N PRO A 361 -7.23 -19.75 -22.00
CA PRO A 361 -6.52 -19.55 -20.75
C PRO A 361 -5.37 -20.57 -20.67
N LEU A 362 -4.13 -20.11 -20.54
CA LEU A 362 -2.94 -20.98 -20.39
C LEU A 362 -2.92 -21.73 -19.04
N LEU A 363 -4.04 -21.67 -18.32
CA LEU A 363 -4.30 -22.20 -16.99
C LEU A 363 -5.68 -22.86 -17.04
N GLU A 364 -5.68 -24.19 -17.08
CA GLU A 364 -6.77 -25.00 -16.52
C GLU A 364 -6.47 -25.28 -15.05
#